data_AF-A0A4T0V346-F1
#
_entry.id   AF-A0A4T0V346-F1
#
_cell.length_a   1.000
_cell.length_b   1.000
_cell.length_c   1.000
_cell.angle_alpha   90.00
_cell.angle_beta   90.00
_cell.angle_gamma   90.00
#
_symmetry.space_group_name_H-M   'P 1'
#
loop_
_entity.id
_entity.type
_entity.pdbx_description
1 polymer ?
#
loop_
_entity_poly.entity_id
_entity_poly.type
_entity_poly.pdbx_seq_one_letter_code
_entity_poly.pdbx_strand_id
1 'polypeptide(L)'
;MNESEFLALTDALFERIEAAIDAAGVDADTLRAGNVLEIEFDSGDKIVVNRHAANQEVWIAARSGGYHFARQGSQWIAARDGAEFGATLCAAVRAGGGDGFAFEA
;
A
#
# COMPACT_ATOMS: atom_id res chain seq x y z
N MET A 1 4.75 1.75 -19.65
CA MET A 1 5.29 2.61 -18.59
C MET A 1 6.79 2.40 -18.54
N ASN A 2 7.60 3.45 -18.55
CA ASN A 2 9.03 3.33 -18.30
C ASN A 2 9.34 3.34 -16.80
N GLU A 3 10.59 3.15 -16.41
CA GLU A 3 10.99 3.10 -15.00
C GLU A 3 10.74 4.43 -14.26
N SER A 4 11.09 5.57 -14.85
CA SER A 4 10.90 6.89 -14.22
C SER A 4 9.41 7.21 -13.99
N GLU A 5 8.54 6.85 -14.93
CA GLU A 5 7.08 6.97 -14.79
C GLU A 5 6.56 6.09 -13.64
N PHE A 6 7.06 4.86 -13.53
CA PHE A 6 6.71 3.96 -12.43
C PHE A 6 7.15 4.51 -11.07
N LEU A 7 8.37 5.04 -10.98
CA LEU A 7 8.89 5.64 -9.76
C LEU A 7 8.04 6.83 -9.33
N ALA A 8 7.73 7.76 -10.25
CA ALA A 8 6.88 8.91 -9.96
C ALA A 8 5.46 8.50 -9.53
N LEU A 9 4.86 7.52 -10.20
CA LEU A 9 3.54 6.99 -9.83
C LEU A 9 3.52 6.35 -8.45
N THR A 10 4.56 5.60 -8.11
CA THR A 10 4.66 4.92 -6.81
C THR A 10 5.07 5.86 -5.68
N ASP A 11 5.85 6.90 -5.96
CA ASP A 11 6.13 7.98 -5.01
C ASP A 11 4.82 8.70 -4.61
N ALA A 12 4.00 9.07 -5.59
CA ALA A 12 2.70 9.70 -5.34
C ALA A 12 1.72 8.74 -4.63
N LEU A 13 1.79 7.44 -4.91
CA LEU A 13 1.00 6.43 -4.19
C LEU A 13 1.39 6.39 -2.71
N PHE A 14 2.69 6.38 -2.39
CA PHE A 14 3.17 6.36 -1.00
C PHE A 14 2.73 7.62 -0.24
N GLU A 15 2.89 8.81 -0.84
CA GLU A 15 2.44 10.07 -0.23
C GLU A 15 0.94 10.08 0.07
N ARG A 16 0.13 9.51 -0.83
CA ARG A 16 -1.32 9.38 -0.62
C ARG A 16 -1.66 8.42 0.50
N ILE A 17 -0.91 7.34 0.67
CA ILE A 17 -1.12 6.38 1.76
C ILE A 17 -0.81 7.05 3.10
N GLU A 18 0.36 7.69 3.20
CA GLU A 18 0.78 8.45 4.40
C GLU A 18 -0.30 9.49 4.77
N ALA A 19 -0.70 10.34 3.82
CA ALA A 19 -1.74 11.35 4.04
C ALA A 19 -3.10 10.76 4.42
N ALA A 20 -3.47 9.59 3.89
CA ALA A 20 -4.74 8.94 4.22
C ALA A 20 -4.73 8.37 5.65
N ILE A 21 -3.59 7.79 6.09
CA ILE A 21 -3.42 7.29 7.46
C ILE A 21 -3.53 8.45 8.46
N ASP A 22 -2.80 9.55 8.21
CA ASP A 22 -2.86 10.76 9.03
C ASP A 22 -4.28 11.35 9.09
N ALA A 23 -4.93 11.51 7.94
CA ALA A 23 -6.25 12.14 7.86
C ALA A 23 -7.34 11.28 8.52
N ALA A 24 -7.18 9.95 8.52
CA ALA A 24 -8.09 9.04 9.20
C ALA A 24 -7.85 8.97 10.72
N GLY A 25 -6.75 9.53 11.22
CA GLY A 25 -6.38 9.45 12.63
C GLY A 25 -6.17 8.01 13.09
N VAL A 26 -5.61 7.17 12.21
CA VAL A 26 -5.26 5.79 12.57
C VAL A 26 -4.06 5.83 13.51
N ASP A 27 -4.14 5.13 14.64
CA ASP A 27 -3.04 4.96 15.60
C ASP A 27 -1.94 4.05 15.01
N ALA A 28 -1.19 4.60 14.04
CA ALA A 28 -0.09 3.94 13.36
C ALA A 28 0.98 4.95 12.91
N ASP A 29 2.24 4.53 12.99
CA ASP A 29 3.38 5.28 12.47
C ASP A 29 3.69 4.84 11.04
N THR A 30 3.96 5.80 10.16
CA THR A 30 4.43 5.52 8.79
C THR A 30 5.90 5.84 8.63
N LEU A 31 6.68 4.88 8.10
CA LEU A 31 8.11 5.05 7.82
C LEU A 31 8.41 4.71 6.36
N ARG A 32 8.87 5.71 5.61
CA ARG A 32 9.33 5.54 4.23
C ARG A 32 10.85 5.42 4.14
N ALA A 33 11.32 4.33 3.53
CA ALA A 33 12.73 4.06 3.30
C ALA A 33 12.96 3.50 1.88
N GLY A 34 13.33 4.37 0.95
CA GLY A 34 13.64 4.00 -0.44
C GLY A 34 12.44 3.41 -1.18
N ASN A 35 12.43 2.07 -1.30
CA ASN A 35 11.37 1.32 -2.00
C ASN A 35 10.27 0.83 -1.06
N VAL A 36 10.37 1.11 0.23
CA VAL A 36 9.47 0.59 1.26
C VAL A 36 8.74 1.73 1.95
N LEU A 37 7.45 1.54 2.17
CA LEU A 37 6.64 2.26 3.13
C LEU A 37 6.15 1.24 4.17
N GLU A 38 6.56 1.41 5.41
CA GLU A 38 6.10 0.63 6.55
C GLU A 38 5.00 1.39 7.30
N ILE A 39 3.97 0.69 7.73
CA ILE A 39 2.88 1.18 8.57
C ILE A 39 2.87 0.27 9.80
N GLU A 40 3.23 0.81 10.97
CA GLU A 40 3.32 0.08 12.23
C GLU A 40 2.22 0.55 13.18
N PHE A 41 1.35 -0.36 13.60
CA PHE A 41 0.28 -0.07 14.56
C PHE A 41 0.80 -0.16 15.99
N ASP A 42 0.12 0.47 16.96
CA ASP A 42 0.45 0.41 18.39
C ASP A 42 0.51 -1.03 18.96
N SER A 43 -0.19 -1.97 18.32
CA SER A 43 -0.16 -3.39 18.68
C SER A 43 1.16 -4.09 18.31
N GLY A 44 2.00 -3.47 17.48
CA GLY A 44 3.20 -4.04 16.86
C GLY A 44 2.92 -4.80 15.56
N ASP A 45 1.66 -4.93 15.13
CA ASP A 45 1.34 -5.43 13.79
C ASP A 45 1.85 -4.44 12.73
N LYS A 46 2.30 -4.96 11.58
CA LYS A 46 2.89 -4.15 10.51
C LYS A 46 2.27 -4.45 9.16
N ILE A 47 2.16 -3.41 8.34
CA ILE A 47 1.91 -3.51 6.90
C ILE A 47 3.13 -2.91 6.20
N VAL A 48 3.68 -3.64 5.24
CA VAL A 48 4.79 -3.19 4.42
C VAL A 48 4.32 -3.07 2.98
N VAL A 49 4.34 -1.85 2.45
CA VAL A 49 4.11 -1.57 1.03
C VAL A 49 5.47 -1.42 0.35
N ASN A 50 5.75 -2.25 -0.65
CA ASN A 50 7.02 -2.22 -1.37
C ASN A 50 6.79 -1.98 -2.86
N ARG A 51 7.59 -1.11 -3.49
CA ARG A 51 7.65 -1.00 -4.94
C ARG A 51 8.75 -1.88 -5.52
N HIS A 52 8.41 -2.66 -6.53
CA HIS A 52 9.30 -3.61 -7.18
C HIS A 52 9.62 -3.16 -8.62
N ALA A 53 10.60 -2.26 -8.77
CA ALA A 53 10.91 -1.59 -10.04
C ALA A 53 11.21 -2.54 -11.20
N ALA A 54 11.90 -3.65 -10.94
CA ALA A 54 12.22 -4.66 -11.96
C ALA A 54 10.96 -5.28 -12.61
N ASN A 55 9.87 -5.38 -11.86
CA ASN A 55 8.60 -5.95 -12.34
C ASN A 55 7.54 -4.88 -12.61
N GLN A 56 7.81 -3.62 -12.24
CA GLN A 56 6.84 -2.52 -12.22
C GLN A 56 5.55 -2.85 -11.43
N GLU A 57 5.74 -3.46 -10.26
CA GLU A 57 4.66 -3.87 -9.36
C GLU A 57 4.73 -3.13 -8.02
N VAL A 58 3.59 -3.03 -7.34
CA VAL A 58 3.52 -2.62 -5.93
C VAL A 58 3.03 -3.82 -5.13
N TRP A 59 3.67 -4.12 -4.00
CA TRP A 59 3.37 -5.27 -3.16
C TRP A 59 2.93 -4.81 -1.78
N ILE A 60 2.05 -5.60 -1.15
CA ILE A 60 1.66 -5.45 0.26
C ILE A 60 2.05 -6.74 0.99
N ALA A 61 2.79 -6.62 2.09
CA ALA A 61 2.92 -7.68 3.08
C ALA A 61 2.18 -7.24 4.35
N ALA A 62 1.24 -8.06 4.80
CA ALA A 62 0.44 -7.83 6.00
C ALA A 62 0.26 -9.16 6.76
N ARG A 63 -0.31 -9.11 7.97
CA ARG A 63 -0.63 -10.32 8.75
C ARG A 63 -1.48 -11.34 7.97
N SER A 64 -2.31 -10.86 7.05
CA SER A 64 -3.18 -11.70 6.21
C SER A 64 -2.45 -12.37 5.03
N GLY A 65 -1.22 -11.95 4.70
CA GLY A 65 -0.41 -12.52 3.63
C GLY A 65 0.33 -11.49 2.79
N GLY A 66 0.89 -11.96 1.66
CA GLY A 66 1.56 -11.15 0.66
C GLY A 66 0.73 -11.03 -0.62
N TYR A 67 0.69 -9.82 -1.19
CA TYR A 67 -0.14 -9.46 -2.35
C TYR A 67 0.68 -8.64 -3.33
N HIS A 68 0.65 -9.00 -4.62
CA HIS A 68 1.42 -8.32 -5.67
C HIS A 68 0.46 -7.71 -6.68
N PHE A 69 0.66 -6.44 -7.02
CA PHE A 69 -0.23 -5.69 -7.89
C PHE A 69 0.53 -5.13 -9.08
N ALA A 70 0.05 -5.46 -10.28
CA ALA A 70 0.50 -4.86 -11.52
C ALA A 70 -0.49 -3.79 -11.97
N ARG A 71 0.00 -2.78 -12.69
CA ARG A 71 -0.85 -1.70 -13.20
C ARG A 71 -1.64 -2.15 -14.43
N GLN A 72 -2.96 -2.07 -14.36
CA GLN A 72 -3.88 -2.30 -15.48
C GLN A 72 -4.67 -1.02 -15.74
N GLY A 73 -4.30 -0.28 -16.79
CA GLY A 73 -4.85 1.06 -17.02
C GLY A 73 -4.49 2.02 -15.90
N SER A 74 -5.51 2.52 -15.18
CA SER A 74 -5.32 3.38 -14.01
C SER A 74 -5.27 2.64 -12.67
N GLN A 75 -5.58 1.35 -12.63
CA GLN A 75 -5.75 0.57 -11.40
C GLN A 75 -4.55 -0.35 -11.13
N TRP A 76 -4.38 -0.71 -9.86
CA TRP A 76 -3.40 -1.70 -9.41
C TRP A 76 -4.15 -3.00 -9.03
N ILE A 77 -3.93 -4.05 -9.81
CA ILE A 77 -4.73 -5.28 -9.76
C ILE A 77 -3.84 -6.49 -9.46
N ALA A 78 -4.28 -7.34 -8.52
CA ALA A 78 -3.61 -8.59 -8.20
C ALA A 78 -3.86 -9.64 -9.27
N ALA A 79 -2.78 -10.26 -9.77
CA ALA A 79 -2.90 -11.30 -10.80
C ALA A 79 -3.55 -12.59 -10.29
N ARG A 80 -3.53 -12.83 -8.97
CA ARG A 80 -4.01 -14.07 -8.34
C ARG A 80 -5.53 -14.18 -8.32
N ASP A 81 -6.20 -13.09 -7.95
CA ASP A 81 -7.64 -13.08 -7.64
C ASP A 81 -8.37 -11.83 -8.18
N GLY A 82 -7.66 -10.92 -8.86
CA GLY A 82 -8.24 -9.69 -9.40
C GLY A 82 -8.51 -8.62 -8.34
N ALA A 83 -8.06 -8.79 -7.09
CA ALA A 83 -8.26 -7.80 -6.05
C ALA A 83 -7.56 -6.47 -6.37
N GLU A 84 -8.19 -5.36 -5.97
CA GLU A 84 -7.60 -4.04 -6.09
C GLU A 84 -6.66 -3.72 -4.92
N PHE A 85 -5.58 -3.00 -5.21
CA PHE A 85 -4.61 -2.55 -4.19
C PHE A 85 -5.30 -1.81 -3.05
N GLY A 86 -6.12 -0.80 -3.38
CA GLY A 86 -6.76 0.04 -2.37
C GLY A 86 -7.71 -0.73 -1.46
N ALA A 87 -8.49 -1.65 -2.03
CA ALA A 87 -9.35 -2.55 -1.26
C ALA A 87 -8.54 -3.46 -0.33
N THR A 88 -7.41 -3.98 -0.81
CA THR A 88 -6.51 -4.84 -0.01
C THR A 88 -5.86 -4.06 1.13
N LEU A 89 -5.35 -2.86 0.84
CA LEU A 89 -4.79 -1.97 1.85
C LEU A 89 -5.82 -1.61 2.91
N CYS A 90 -7.05 -1.26 2.51
CA CYS A 90 -8.13 -0.96 3.45
C CYS A 90 -8.43 -2.13 4.39
N ALA A 91 -8.52 -3.35 3.84
CA ALA A 91 -8.75 -4.54 4.65
C ALA A 91 -7.61 -4.77 5.65
N ALA A 92 -6.35 -4.59 5.23
CA ALA A 92 -5.19 -4.74 6.08
C ALA A 92 -5.14 -3.69 7.19
N VAL A 93 -5.38 -2.41 6.87
CA VAL A 93 -5.36 -1.31 7.85
C VAL A 93 -6.48 -1.45 8.89
N ARG A 94 -7.68 -1.82 8.45
CA ARG A 94 -8.80 -2.09 9.37
C ARG A 94 -8.49 -3.27 10.30
N ALA A 95 -7.81 -4.30 9.79
CA ALA A 95 -7.38 -5.43 10.63
C ALA A 95 -6.31 -5.05 11.68
N GLY A 96 -5.54 -3.98 11.43
CA GLY A 96 -4.52 -3.45 12.34
C GLY A 96 -5.03 -2.45 13.38
N GLY A 97 -6.28 -1.99 13.27
CA GLY A 97 -6.90 -1.05 14.23
C GLY A 97 -7.46 0.23 13.59
N GLY A 98 -7.27 0.46 12.29
CA GLY A 98 -7.82 1.60 11.57
C GLY A 98 -9.28 1.41 11.17
N ASP A 99 -10.19 1.26 12.13
CA ASP A 99 -11.62 1.06 11.87
C ASP A 99 -12.18 2.17 10.96
N GLY A 100 -12.89 1.76 9.90
CA GLY A 100 -13.48 2.70 8.94
C GLY A 100 -12.50 3.34 7.94
N PHE A 101 -11.20 3.02 8.00
CA PHE A 101 -10.20 3.52 7.04
C PHE A 101 -10.62 3.26 5.59
N ALA A 102 -10.49 4.25 4.71
CA ALA A 102 -10.86 4.15 3.30
C ALA A 102 -9.77 4.77 2.42
N PHE A 103 -9.46 4.10 1.32
CA PHE A 103 -8.38 4.47 0.42
C PHE A 103 -8.67 3.98 -1.00
N GLU A 104 -8.44 4.86 -1.97
CA GLU A 104 -8.45 4.56 -3.41
C GLU A 104 -7.04 4.82 -3.96
N ALA A 105 -6.55 3.93 -4.84
CA ALA A 105 -5.16 3.89 -5.31
C ALA A 105 -4.96 4.59 -6.66
#